data_AF-A0A0D6LW93-F1
#
_entry.id   AF-A0A0D6LW93-F1
#
_cell.length_a   1.000
_cell.length_b   1.000
_cell.length_c   1.000
_cell.angle_alpha   90.00
_cell.angle_beta   90.00
_cell.angle_gamma   90.00
#
_symmetry.space_group_name_H-M   'P 1'
#
loop_
_entity.id
_entity.type
_entity.pdbx_description
1 polymer ?
#
loop_
_entity_poly.entity_id
_entity_poly.type
_entity_poly.pdbx_seq_one_letter_code
_entity_poly.pdbx_strand_id
1 'polypeptide(L)'
;MSSKIAKRLSKVHQLEVPIWKEPDYICDALQRTMISKSKSPVTFCHNDLQEGNHAEFPVTHPSSADHTIYRGFDFANHFVEYSIDYDILDHPHYKINPENFPEEEQLVEFFVNYLREFGGTPECQLYKKAEELVKETLPFVPVSHFFWGVWGLLQVELSPVGFGFAVKLSAKIT
;
A
#
# COMPACT_ATOMS: atom_id res chain seq x y z
N MET A 1 -17.05 -0.26 0.29
CA MET A 1 -15.90 -0.23 1.22
C MET A 1 -14.77 0.65 0.67
N SER A 2 -14.33 0.39 -0.57
CA SER A 2 -13.37 1.17 -1.37
C SER A 2 -13.46 2.71 -1.23
N SER A 3 -14.62 3.34 -1.49
CA SER A 3 -14.75 4.82 -1.43
C SER A 3 -14.42 5.44 -0.06
N LYS A 4 -14.71 4.76 1.07
CA LYS A 4 -14.35 5.28 2.40
C LYS A 4 -12.84 5.24 2.63
N ILE A 5 -12.17 4.20 2.13
CA ILE A 5 -10.72 4.03 2.24
C ILE A 5 -10.01 5.07 1.39
N ALA A 6 -10.45 5.26 0.13
CA ALA A 6 -9.93 6.30 -0.76
C ALA A 6 -9.96 7.70 -0.12
N LYS A 7 -11.07 8.05 0.53
CA LYS A 7 -11.22 9.33 1.23
C LYS A 7 -10.27 9.45 2.43
N ARG A 8 -10.09 8.38 3.21
CA ARG A 8 -9.16 8.38 4.34
C ARG A 8 -7.72 8.55 3.87
N LEU A 9 -7.31 7.79 2.87
CA LEU A 9 -5.99 7.90 2.25
C LEU A 9 -5.70 9.32 1.75
N SER A 10 -6.70 9.98 1.16
CA SER A 10 -6.54 11.37 0.72
C SER A 10 -6.17 12.32 1.86
N LYS A 11 -6.65 12.07 3.08
CA LYS A 11 -6.32 12.88 4.27
C LYS A 11 -4.94 12.54 4.81
N VAL A 12 -4.58 11.26 4.84
CA VAL A 12 -3.25 10.78 5.26
C VAL A 12 -2.16 11.41 4.40
N HIS A 13 -2.34 11.39 3.07
CA HIS A 13 -1.39 11.96 2.12
C HIS A 13 -1.28 13.49 2.17
N GLN A 14 -2.18 14.18 2.88
CA GLN A 14 -2.12 15.63 3.11
C GLN A 14 -1.47 16.00 4.46
N LEU A 15 -1.10 15.03 5.29
CA LEU A 15 -0.49 15.31 6.58
C LEU A 15 0.92 15.87 6.41
N GLU A 16 1.14 17.06 6.97
CA GLU A 16 2.47 17.66 7.12
C GLU A 16 3.07 17.22 8.46
N VAL A 17 3.83 16.13 8.42
CA VAL A 17 4.49 15.57 9.60
C VAL A 17 5.94 16.05 9.65
N PRO A 18 6.45 16.60 10.77
CA PRO A 18 7.87 16.89 10.93
C PRO A 18 8.67 15.58 10.92
N ILE A 19 9.33 15.33 9.79
CA ILE A 19 10.02 14.07 9.48
C ILE A 19 11.28 13.93 10.35
N TRP A 20 11.26 12.98 11.29
CA TRP A 20 12.46 12.50 11.96
C TRP A 20 12.93 11.21 11.28
N LYS A 21 14.05 11.30 10.53
CA LYS A 21 14.64 10.16 9.80
C LYS A 21 15.30 9.20 10.77
N GLU A 22 14.60 8.13 11.14
CA GLU A 22 15.25 6.88 11.55
C GLU A 22 15.65 6.07 10.30
N PRO A 23 16.70 5.25 10.36
CA PRO A 23 17.14 4.46 9.21
C PRO A 23 16.27 3.21 9.03
N ASP A 24 15.23 3.29 8.19
CA ASP A 24 14.54 2.12 7.65
C ASP A 24 15.28 1.61 6.40
N TYR A 25 16.17 0.64 6.62
CA TYR A 25 17.05 0.09 5.59
C TYR A 25 16.28 -0.57 4.44
N ILE A 26 15.11 -1.15 4.68
CA ILE A 26 14.35 -1.84 3.64
C ILE A 26 13.68 -0.81 2.73
N CYS A 27 13.00 0.18 3.33
CA CYS A 27 12.40 1.28 2.58
C CYS A 27 13.44 2.09 1.81
N ASP A 28 14.59 2.42 2.42
CA ASP A 28 15.68 3.15 1.75
C ASP A 28 16.31 2.30 0.62
N ALA A 29 16.51 1.00 0.84
CA ALA A 29 17.02 0.10 -0.20
C ALA A 29 16.05 0.00 -1.39
N LEU A 30 14.76 -0.20 -1.15
CA LEU A 30 13.75 -0.23 -2.22
C LEU A 30 13.68 1.10 -2.95
N GLN A 31 13.64 2.20 -2.21
CA GLN A 31 13.59 3.54 -2.78
C GLN A 31 14.77 3.82 -3.71
N ARG A 32 15.98 3.43 -3.31
CA ARG A 32 17.19 3.64 -4.12
C ARG A 32 17.29 2.73 -5.33
N THR A 33 16.82 1.48 -5.22
CA THR A 33 17.11 0.44 -6.22
C THR A 33 15.96 0.18 -7.20
N MET A 34 14.72 0.11 -6.71
CA MET A 34 13.57 -0.36 -7.49
C MET A 34 12.73 0.79 -8.07
N ILE A 35 12.64 1.89 -7.34
CA ILE A 35 11.66 2.97 -7.61
C ILE A 35 12.30 4.37 -7.68
N SER A 36 13.63 4.45 -7.73
CA SER A 36 14.38 5.72 -7.77
C SER A 36 14.07 6.60 -8.99
N LYS A 37 13.53 6.00 -10.06
CA LYS A 37 13.09 6.72 -11.28
C LYS A 37 11.60 7.06 -11.26
N SER A 38 10.86 6.68 -10.21
CA SER A 38 9.43 6.97 -10.12
C SER A 38 9.20 8.46 -9.99
N LYS A 39 8.15 8.93 -10.67
CA LYS A 39 7.64 10.30 -10.56
C LYS A 39 6.45 10.41 -9.61
N SER A 40 6.08 9.30 -8.96
CA SER A 40 5.06 9.35 -7.90
C SER A 40 5.50 10.36 -6.84
N PRO A 41 4.58 11.18 -6.29
CA PRO A 41 4.89 12.03 -5.16
C PRO A 41 5.27 11.21 -3.92
N VAL A 42 6.30 11.68 -3.21
CA VAL A 42 6.62 11.18 -1.87
C VAL A 42 5.70 11.91 -0.88
N THR A 43 4.93 11.16 -0.11
CA THR A 43 3.99 11.68 0.88
C THR A 43 4.09 10.87 2.16
N PHE A 44 3.50 11.39 3.24
CA PHE A 44 3.19 10.54 4.39
C PHE A 44 2.17 9.49 3.96
N CYS A 45 2.46 8.21 4.20
CA CYS A 45 1.72 7.03 3.76
C CYS A 45 1.48 6.10 4.96
N HIS A 46 0.45 5.25 4.88
CA HIS A 46 0.18 4.25 5.90
C HIS A 46 1.13 3.05 5.81
N ASN A 47 1.51 2.63 4.60
CA ASN A 47 2.42 1.52 4.29
C ASN A 47 1.90 0.11 4.63
N ASP A 48 0.74 -0.02 5.27
CA ASP A 48 0.15 -1.32 5.67
C ASP A 48 -1.40 -1.28 5.74
N LEU A 49 -2.03 -0.87 4.64
CA LEU A 49 -3.50 -0.79 4.49
C LEU A 49 -4.15 -2.15 4.17
N GLN A 50 -3.92 -3.13 5.04
CA GLN A 50 -4.67 -4.39 5.05
C GLN A 50 -6.03 -4.25 5.76
N GLU A 51 -6.93 -5.22 5.57
CA GLU A 51 -8.32 -5.12 6.07
C GLU A 51 -8.43 -4.96 7.59
N GLY A 52 -7.48 -5.55 8.33
CA GLY A 52 -7.37 -5.42 9.79
C GLY A 52 -6.88 -4.05 10.28
N ASN A 53 -6.27 -3.25 9.41
CA ASN A 53 -5.66 -1.96 9.73
C ASN A 53 -6.48 -0.76 9.21
N HIS A 54 -7.78 -0.95 8.95
CA HIS A 54 -8.69 0.13 8.60
C HIS A 54 -9.08 1.03 9.78
N ALA A 55 -8.65 0.70 11.02
CA ALA A 55 -8.91 1.48 12.21
C ALA A 55 -8.10 2.79 12.20
N GLU A 56 -8.67 3.83 12.79
CA GLU A 56 -8.13 5.20 12.80
C GLU A 56 -6.66 5.23 13.21
N PHE A 57 -5.84 5.94 12.43
CA PHE A 57 -4.51 6.36 12.89
C PHE A 57 -4.68 6.95 14.30
N PRO A 58 -4.01 6.42 15.33
CA PRO A 58 -3.81 7.20 16.53
C PRO A 58 -2.86 8.31 16.12
N VAL A 59 -3.41 9.49 15.80
CA VAL A 59 -2.66 10.72 15.52
C VAL A 59 -2.04 11.24 16.83
N THR A 60 -1.35 10.37 17.57
CA THR A 60 -0.73 10.73 18.85
C THR A 60 0.79 10.84 18.74
N HIS A 61 1.47 10.18 17.80
CA HIS A 61 2.93 10.37 17.62
C HIS A 61 3.38 10.24 16.16
N PRO A 62 3.59 11.36 15.45
CA PRO A 62 4.02 11.37 14.05
C PRO A 62 5.56 11.28 13.94
N SER A 63 6.21 10.44 14.75
CA SER A 63 7.66 10.51 14.98
C SER A 63 8.52 9.57 14.11
N SER A 64 7.95 8.72 13.26
CA SER A 64 8.75 7.82 12.42
C SER A 64 8.72 8.21 10.94
N ALA A 65 9.90 8.53 10.39
CA ALA A 65 10.09 8.66 8.94
C ALA A 65 9.76 7.38 8.15
N ASP A 66 9.60 6.25 8.82
CA ASP A 66 9.20 4.94 8.28
C ASP A 66 7.89 5.01 7.48
N HIS A 67 7.08 6.05 7.70
CA HIS A 67 5.81 6.29 7.00
C HIS A 67 5.94 7.19 5.76
N THR A 68 7.14 7.62 5.37
CA THR A 68 7.32 8.52 4.21
C THR A 68 7.86 7.76 3.00
N ILE A 69 6.98 7.38 2.07
CA ILE A 69 7.32 6.70 0.82
C ILE A 69 6.52 7.30 -0.35
N TYR A 70 6.77 6.82 -1.56
CA TYR A 70 5.94 7.13 -2.72
C TYR A 70 4.49 6.69 -2.49
N ARG A 71 3.52 7.59 -2.65
CA ARG A 71 2.09 7.24 -2.51
C ARG A 71 1.64 6.08 -3.41
N GLY A 72 2.31 5.90 -4.55
CA GLY A 72 2.08 4.77 -5.45
C GLY A 72 2.28 3.43 -4.76
N PHE A 73 3.18 3.34 -3.76
CA PHE A 73 3.33 2.16 -2.94
C PHE A 73 2.12 1.91 -2.05
N ASP A 74 1.60 2.93 -1.36
CA ASP A 74 0.46 2.78 -0.46
C ASP A 74 -0.80 2.34 -1.23
N PHE A 75 -1.02 2.91 -2.41
CA PHE A 75 -2.08 2.47 -3.32
C PHE A 75 -1.88 1.03 -3.79
N ALA A 76 -0.69 0.71 -4.30
CA ALA A 76 -0.41 -0.63 -4.81
C ALA A 76 -0.54 -1.69 -3.71
N ASN A 77 -0.06 -1.38 -2.50
CA ASN A 77 -0.18 -2.26 -1.36
C ASN A 77 -1.64 -2.52 -1.00
N HIS A 78 -2.45 -1.46 -0.93
CA HIS A 78 -3.88 -1.59 -0.67
C HIS A 78 -4.59 -2.49 -1.70
N PHE A 79 -4.28 -2.33 -2.99
CA PHE A 79 -4.88 -3.16 -4.04
C PHE A 79 -4.38 -4.60 -4.03
N VAL A 80 -3.12 -4.84 -3.68
CA VAL A 80 -2.59 -6.20 -3.49
C VAL A 80 -3.32 -6.94 -2.37
N GLU A 81 -3.70 -6.24 -1.31
CA GLU A 81 -4.42 -6.86 -0.18
C GLU A 81 -5.85 -7.34 -0.56
N TYR A 82 -6.46 -6.83 -1.64
CA TYR A 82 -7.75 -7.37 -2.14
C TYR A 82 -7.62 -8.84 -2.56
N SER A 83 -6.42 -9.24 -2.98
CA SER A 83 -6.12 -10.60 -3.40
C SER A 83 -5.74 -11.51 -2.23
N ILE A 84 -5.73 -11.03 -0.98
CA ILE A 84 -5.24 -11.80 0.17
C ILE A 84 -6.34 -11.89 1.24
N ASP A 85 -6.80 -13.11 1.48
CA ASP A 85 -7.73 -13.42 2.56
C ASP A 85 -6.96 -13.99 3.75
N TYR A 86 -7.12 -13.39 4.93
CA TYR A 86 -6.49 -13.83 6.17
C TYR A 86 -7.47 -14.58 7.10
N ASP A 87 -8.76 -14.65 6.77
CA ASP A 87 -9.77 -15.39 7.55
C ASP A 87 -9.77 -16.89 7.19
N ILE A 88 -8.57 -17.49 7.23
CA ILE A 88 -8.34 -18.89 6.87
C ILE A 88 -7.88 -19.65 8.10
N LEU A 89 -8.69 -20.63 8.51
CA LEU A 89 -8.41 -21.44 9.70
C LEU A 89 -7.27 -22.43 9.49
N ASP A 90 -7.15 -22.98 8.27
CA ASP A 90 -6.11 -23.95 7.94
C ASP A 90 -4.77 -23.27 7.62
N HIS A 91 -3.67 -23.94 7.95
CA HIS A 91 -2.33 -23.49 7.54
C HIS A 91 -2.27 -23.31 6.00
N PRO A 92 -1.73 -22.20 5.46
CA PRO A 92 -0.84 -21.23 6.10
C PRO A 92 -1.53 -20.03 6.79
N HIS A 93 -2.84 -20.11 7.04
CA HIS A 93 -3.68 -19.05 7.62
C HIS A 93 -3.88 -17.83 6.72
N TYR A 94 -3.71 -18.02 5.41
CA TYR A 94 -4.14 -17.07 4.40
C TYR A 94 -4.37 -17.79 3.07
N LYS A 95 -5.09 -17.13 2.15
CA LYS A 95 -5.29 -17.56 0.78
C LYS A 95 -5.07 -16.38 -0.15
N ILE A 96 -4.33 -16.60 -1.24
CA ILE A 96 -4.14 -15.60 -2.30
C ILE A 96 -5.02 -15.98 -3.49
N ASN A 97 -5.88 -15.04 -3.89
CA ASN A 97 -6.80 -15.16 -5.03
C ASN A 97 -6.49 -13.99 -5.99
N PRO A 98 -5.56 -14.14 -6.94
CA PRO A 98 -5.18 -13.08 -7.87
C PRO A 98 -6.35 -12.51 -8.67
N GLU A 99 -7.37 -13.32 -8.93
CA GLU A 99 -8.62 -12.94 -9.58
C GLU A 99 -9.45 -11.89 -8.81
N ASN A 100 -9.15 -11.69 -7.52
CA ASN A 100 -9.78 -10.63 -6.72
C ASN A 100 -9.03 -9.30 -6.82
N PHE A 101 -7.89 -9.24 -7.51
CA PHE A 101 -7.23 -7.95 -7.77
C PHE A 101 -8.19 -7.02 -8.52
N PRO A 102 -8.34 -5.75 -8.10
CA PRO A 102 -9.32 -4.87 -8.69
C PRO A 102 -9.08 -4.62 -10.19
N GLU A 103 -10.16 -4.69 -10.96
CA GLU A 103 -10.16 -4.37 -12.39
C GLU A 103 -9.89 -2.88 -12.63
N GLU A 104 -9.50 -2.52 -13.85
CA GLU A 104 -9.11 -1.14 -14.19
C GLU A 104 -10.22 -0.13 -13.86
N GLU A 105 -11.49 -0.46 -14.12
CA GLU A 105 -12.61 0.41 -13.78
C GLU A 105 -12.73 0.65 -12.26
N GLN A 106 -12.45 -0.37 -11.44
CA GLN A 106 -12.51 -0.26 -9.98
C GLN A 106 -11.34 0.57 -9.44
N LEU A 107 -10.16 0.44 -10.03
CA LEU A 107 -8.99 1.28 -9.73
C LEU A 107 -9.29 2.76 -10.05
N VAL A 108 -9.83 3.03 -11.24
CA VAL A 108 -10.22 4.38 -11.65
C VAL A 108 -11.28 4.96 -10.71
N GLU A 109 -12.32 4.19 -10.37
CA GLU A 109 -13.35 4.65 -9.43
C GLU A 109 -12.76 4.97 -8.04
N PHE A 110 -11.84 4.15 -7.54
CA PHE A 110 -11.11 4.43 -6.31
C PHE A 110 -10.40 5.78 -6.40
N PHE A 111 -9.64 6.02 -7.46
CA PHE A 111 -8.88 7.25 -7.63
C PHE A 111 -9.74 8.49 -7.88
N VAL A 112 -10.90 8.35 -8.53
CA VAL A 112 -11.88 9.44 -8.64
C VAL A 112 -12.35 9.86 -7.25
N ASN A 113 -12.67 8.91 -6.37
CA ASN A 113 -13.06 9.20 -5.00
C ASN A 113 -11.91 9.82 -4.19
N TYR A 114 -10.69 9.30 -4.35
CA TYR A 114 -9.49 9.84 -3.71
C TYR A 114 -9.25 11.31 -4.12
N LEU A 115 -9.21 11.60 -5.42
CA LEU A 115 -8.92 12.93 -5.96
C LEU A 115 -10.00 13.94 -5.59
N ARG A 116 -11.28 13.51 -5.60
CA ARG A 116 -12.40 14.36 -5.21
C ARG A 116 -12.30 14.80 -3.75
N GLU A 117 -11.88 13.91 -2.85
CA GLU A 117 -11.69 14.24 -1.44
C GLU A 117 -10.37 15.00 -1.18
N PHE A 118 -9.30 14.68 -1.93
CA PHE A 118 -8.03 15.39 -1.86
C PHE A 118 -8.19 16.88 -2.23
N GLY A 119 -9.13 17.18 -3.13
CA GLY A 119 -9.36 18.54 -3.60
C GLY A 119 -8.32 19.01 -4.62
N GLY A 120 -8.53 20.20 -5.19
CA GLY A 120 -7.61 20.81 -6.17
C GLY A 120 -7.68 20.24 -7.60
N THR A 121 -8.44 19.17 -7.84
CA THR A 121 -8.72 18.66 -9.20
C THR A 121 -10.16 19.01 -9.61
N PRO A 122 -10.37 19.74 -10.71
CA PRO A 122 -11.72 20.03 -11.20
C PRO A 122 -12.50 18.75 -11.55
N GLU A 123 -13.82 18.74 -11.34
CA GLU A 123 -14.67 17.56 -11.58
C GLU A 123 -14.50 17.00 -13.01
N CYS A 124 -14.39 17.88 -14.01
CA CYS A 124 -14.19 17.49 -15.41
C CYS A 124 -12.84 16.84 -15.72
N GLN A 125 -11.87 16.88 -14.79
CA GLN A 125 -10.54 16.30 -14.96
C GLN A 125 -10.32 15.04 -14.10
N LEU A 126 -11.24 14.73 -13.17
CA LEU A 126 -11.06 13.64 -12.21
C LEU A 126 -10.77 12.30 -12.89
N TYR A 127 -11.54 11.95 -13.92
CA TYR A 127 -11.39 10.66 -14.60
C TYR A 127 -10.03 10.51 -15.27
N LYS A 128 -9.62 11.53 -16.05
CA LYS A 128 -8.30 11.56 -16.71
C LYS A 128 -7.16 11.49 -15.69
N LYS A 129 -7.28 12.22 -14.58
CA LYS A 129 -6.29 12.21 -13.50
C LYS A 129 -6.26 10.86 -12.76
N ALA A 130 -7.40 10.21 -12.61
CA ALA A 130 -7.50 8.87 -12.04
C ALA A 130 -6.77 7.83 -12.92
N GLU A 131 -6.93 7.87 -14.25
CA GLU A 131 -6.16 7.01 -15.17
C GLU A 131 -4.65 7.25 -15.07
N GLU A 132 -4.21 8.50 -14.88
CA GLU A 132 -2.81 8.83 -14.63
C GLU A 132 -2.32 8.21 -13.29
N LEU A 133 -3.15 8.21 -12.24
CA LEU A 133 -2.84 7.57 -10.95
C LEU A 133 -2.79 6.05 -11.03
N VAL A 134 -3.62 5.41 -11.86
CA VAL A 134 -3.50 3.98 -12.14
C VAL A 134 -2.11 3.67 -12.70
N LYS A 135 -1.69 4.40 -13.74
CA LYS A 135 -0.36 4.22 -14.35
C LYS A 135 0.79 4.54 -13.40
N GLU A 136 0.60 5.50 -12.49
CA GLU A 136 1.54 5.81 -11.42
C GLU A 136 1.69 4.62 -10.44
N THR A 137 0.60 3.93 -10.15
CA THR A 137 0.49 2.91 -9.09
C THR A 137 0.97 1.54 -9.53
N LEU A 138 0.61 1.07 -10.73
CA LEU A 138 0.89 -0.30 -11.18
C LEU A 138 2.38 -0.72 -11.08
N PRO A 139 3.37 0.14 -11.35
CA PRO A 139 4.79 -0.22 -11.16
C PRO A 139 5.16 -0.59 -9.71
N PHE A 140 4.37 -0.18 -8.71
CA PHE A 140 4.61 -0.48 -7.31
C PHE A 140 3.97 -1.79 -6.83
N VAL A 141 3.10 -2.44 -7.63
CA VAL A 141 2.54 -3.77 -7.32
C VAL A 141 3.63 -4.82 -7.05
N PRO A 142 4.61 -5.04 -7.96
CA PRO A 142 5.71 -5.96 -7.68
C PRO A 142 6.61 -5.50 -6.53
N VAL A 143 6.65 -4.20 -6.23
CA VAL A 143 7.42 -3.64 -5.11
C VAL A 143 6.77 -4.03 -3.77
N SER A 144 5.44 -3.92 -3.65
CA SER A 144 4.69 -4.42 -2.48
C SER A 144 4.86 -5.92 -2.30
N HIS A 145 4.76 -6.70 -3.39
CA HIS A 145 4.98 -8.14 -3.34
C HIS A 145 6.37 -8.49 -2.80
N PHE A 146 7.41 -7.84 -3.34
CA PHE A 146 8.79 -8.07 -2.91
C PHE A 146 9.03 -7.63 -1.46
N PHE A 147 8.56 -6.44 -1.07
CA PHE A 147 8.70 -5.92 0.29
C PHE A 147 8.15 -6.91 1.33
N TRP A 148 6.89 -7.33 1.16
CA TRP A 148 6.26 -8.25 2.10
C TRP A 148 6.77 -9.69 1.98
N GLY A 149 7.30 -10.07 0.81
CA GLY A 149 7.99 -11.34 0.62
C GLY A 149 9.27 -11.42 1.46
N VAL A 150 10.13 -10.39 1.39
CA VAL A 150 11.35 -10.29 2.20
C VAL A 150 11.03 -10.20 3.68
N TRP A 151 10.06 -9.36 4.06
CA TRP A 151 9.59 -9.27 5.45
C TRP A 151 9.09 -10.62 5.96
N GLY A 152 8.30 -11.35 5.15
CA GLY A 152 7.82 -12.69 5.49
C GLY A 152 8.96 -13.68 5.75
N LEU A 153 9.99 -13.72 4.90
CA LEU A 153 11.16 -14.57 5.12
C LEU A 153 11.85 -14.29 6.46
N LEU A 154 12.01 -13.02 6.82
CA LEU A 154 12.60 -12.64 8.11
C LEU A 154 11.72 -13.10 9.28
N GLN A 155 10.40 -13.04 9.14
CA GLN A 155 9.46 -13.49 10.18
C GLN A 155 9.47 -15.00 10.41
N VAL A 156 9.90 -15.83 9.45
CA VAL A 156 10.05 -17.29 9.66
C VAL A 156 10.95 -17.59 10.86
N GLU A 157 12.04 -16.83 11.01
CA GLU A 157 13.03 -17.05 12.07
C GLU A 157 12.75 -16.21 13.33
N LEU A 158 12.04 -15.08 13.18
CA LEU A 158 11.89 -14.08 14.23
C LEU A 158 10.52 -14.10 14.92
N SER A 159 9.47 -14.58 14.24
CA SER A 159 8.10 -14.46 14.72
C SER A 159 7.70 -15.67 15.56
N PRO A 160 7.14 -15.48 16.76
CA PRO A 160 6.50 -16.56 17.51
C PRO A 160 5.08 -16.88 16.98
N VAL A 161 4.57 -16.11 16.01
CA VAL A 161 3.22 -16.27 15.48
C VAL A 161 3.14 -17.50 14.59
N GLY A 162 2.14 -18.36 14.83
CA GLY A 162 1.86 -19.55 14.02
C GLY A 162 1.25 -19.23 12.65
N PHE A 163 1.93 -18.41 11.86
CA PHE A 163 1.50 -17.99 10.52
C PHE A 163 2.49 -18.53 9.46
N GLY A 164 1.99 -18.94 8.29
CA GLY A 164 2.81 -19.57 7.26
C GLY A 164 3.67 -18.61 6.44
N PHE A 165 4.57 -17.86 7.08
CA PHE A 165 5.36 -16.80 6.46
C PHE A 165 6.20 -17.23 5.24
N ALA A 166 6.74 -18.46 5.26
CA ALA A 166 7.56 -19.01 4.17
C ALA A 166 6.78 -19.22 2.85
N VAL A 167 5.48 -19.53 2.95
CA VAL A 167 4.62 -19.78 1.77
C VAL A 167 4.19 -18.46 1.10
N LYS A 168 4.21 -17.34 1.84
CA LYS A 168 3.73 -16.03 1.38
C LYS A 168 4.64 -15.47 0.26
N LEU A 169 5.90 -15.87 0.24
CA LEU A 169 6.86 -15.51 -0.81
C LEU A 169 6.56 -16.23 -2.13
N SER A 170 6.33 -17.55 -2.11
CA SER A 170 6.17 -18.34 -3.34
C SER A 170 4.92 -17.95 -4.13
N ALA A 171 3.88 -17.49 -3.44
CA ALA A 171 2.61 -17.08 -4.06
C ALA A 171 2.58 -15.63 -4.55
N LYS A 172 3.59 -14.80 -4.22
CA LYS A 172 3.70 -13.39 -4.65
C LYS A 172 4.70 -13.17 -5.80
N ILE A 173 5.42 -14.21 -6.23
CA ILE A 173 6.46 -14.15 -7.29
C ILE A 173 5.96 -14.71 -8.64
N THR A 174 4.92 -15.56 -8.63
CA THR A 174 4.23 -16.08 -9.83
C THR A 174 3.08 -15.19 -10.23
#